data_AF-A0A8G1M3T2-F1
#
_entry.id   AF-A0A8G1M3T2-F1
#
_cell.length_a   1.000
_cell.length_b   1.000
_cell.length_c   1.000
_cell.angle_alpha   90.00
_cell.angle_beta   90.00
_cell.angle_gamma   90.00
#
_symmetry.space_group_name_H-M   'P 1'
#
loop_
_entity.id
_entity.type
_entity.pdbx_description
1 polymer ?
#
loop_
_entity_poly.entity_id
_entity_poly.type
_entity_poly.pdbx_seq_one_letter_code
_entity_poly.pdbx_strand_id
1 'polypeptide(L)'
;MSSGRSRGEELRWCHDAVVDVSRTFAITVDQLEPPMSDRICVGYLLCRIADTVEDAGHIPSEEQVELLDHYRETLDGERSVESFRTAVDTWIPDEQTRSADWDVVADVNRVFNAFDTLPKSSQQAIAEPASELVSGMSMFVDRYSDTGGLRIKTVEELEEYCWYAAGTVGQLITNLLSEDASEQERKTMANNAESFALLLQLVNIAKDVGDDYREENNVYLPAEWLDDVGIAQEEVSETQNADAVGSVVQRVVDRANGYLDDAQEYLMAMPDTQGNTLAAWAIPKLLAVGTIRELQKQPDQVVNGDVKVSRAEVYALIQRFESGVPREQIPDLRSTMEREPLHLAEH
;
A
#
# COMPACT_ATOMS: atom_id res chain seq x y z
N MET A 1 35.21 8.60 12.83
CA MET A 1 35.49 7.81 11.61
C MET A 1 34.26 6.96 11.35
N SER A 2 33.24 7.54 10.70
CA SER A 2 32.16 6.75 10.13
C SER A 2 32.68 6.28 8.77
N SER A 3 32.82 4.97 8.56
CA SER A 3 33.07 4.45 7.23
C SER A 3 31.83 4.78 6.40
N GLY A 4 31.87 5.89 5.66
CA GLY A 4 30.79 6.29 4.77
C GLY A 4 30.54 5.15 3.79
N ARG A 5 29.45 4.42 4.01
CA ARG A 5 28.96 3.41 3.08
C ARG A 5 28.72 4.09 1.74
N SER A 6 29.02 3.39 0.66
CA SER A 6 28.87 3.95 -0.69
C SER A 6 27.39 4.12 -1.03
N ARG A 7 27.06 5.07 -1.91
CA ARG A 7 25.70 5.26 -2.45
C ARG A 7 25.02 3.95 -2.89
N GLY A 8 25.79 3.04 -3.50
CA GLY A 8 25.27 1.76 -3.97
C GLY A 8 25.00 0.73 -2.86
N GLU A 9 25.55 0.91 -1.67
CA GLU A 9 25.28 0.03 -0.52
C GLU A 9 23.96 0.38 0.18
N GLU A 10 23.59 1.67 0.23
CA GLU A 10 22.30 2.08 0.81
C GLU A 10 21.13 1.70 -0.08
N LEU A 11 21.23 1.92 -1.40
CA LEU A 11 20.21 1.49 -2.34
C LEU A 11 20.03 -0.03 -2.35
N ARG A 12 21.11 -0.81 -2.35
CA ARG A 12 21.02 -2.28 -2.32
C ARG A 12 20.27 -2.77 -1.08
N TRP A 13 20.56 -2.18 0.07
CA TRP A 13 19.84 -2.54 1.29
C TRP A 13 18.37 -2.14 1.25
N CYS A 14 18.03 -1.00 0.63
CA CYS A 14 16.62 -0.65 0.44
C CYS A 14 15.90 -1.72 -0.38
N HIS A 15 16.52 -2.21 -1.47
CA HIS A 15 15.95 -3.30 -2.26
C HIS A 15 15.80 -4.59 -1.46
N ASP A 16 16.81 -4.97 -0.68
CA ASP A 16 16.74 -6.14 0.20
C ASP A 16 15.61 -5.98 1.25
N ALA A 17 15.49 -4.79 1.86
CA ALA A 17 14.47 -4.49 2.87
C ALA A 17 13.04 -4.57 2.30
N VAL A 18 12.80 -4.11 1.06
CA VAL A 18 11.49 -4.24 0.41
C VAL A 18 11.06 -5.72 0.29
N VAL A 19 11.98 -6.61 -0.04
CA VAL A 19 11.71 -8.06 -0.13
C VAL A 19 11.25 -8.64 1.21
N ASP A 20 11.87 -8.17 2.31
CA ASP A 20 11.59 -8.65 3.65
C ASP A 20 10.26 -8.13 4.20
N VAL A 21 9.88 -6.88 3.89
CA VAL A 21 8.62 -6.26 4.39
C VAL A 21 7.40 -6.51 3.50
N SER A 22 7.56 -6.74 2.19
CA SER A 22 6.40 -6.93 1.30
C SER A 22 6.69 -7.76 0.07
N ARG A 23 6.19 -9.00 0.08
CA ARG A 23 6.27 -9.92 -1.06
C ARG A 23 5.59 -9.39 -2.32
N THR A 24 4.43 -8.75 -2.19
CA THR A 24 3.67 -8.24 -3.34
C THR A 24 4.35 -7.03 -3.94
N PHE A 25 4.83 -6.11 -3.11
CA PHE A 25 5.52 -4.91 -3.60
C PHE A 25 6.93 -5.24 -4.13
N ALA A 26 7.60 -6.25 -3.58
CA ALA A 26 8.85 -6.77 -4.14
C ALA A 26 8.68 -7.23 -5.59
N ILE A 27 7.58 -7.91 -5.92
CA ILE A 27 7.26 -8.28 -7.32
C ILE A 27 7.18 -7.03 -8.20
N THR A 28 6.51 -5.97 -7.74
CA THR A 28 6.43 -4.69 -8.46
C THR A 28 7.82 -4.11 -8.72
N VAL A 29 8.66 -4.03 -7.69
CA VAL A 29 10.03 -3.48 -7.81
C VAL A 29 10.89 -4.33 -8.74
N ASP A 30 10.77 -5.65 -8.69
CA ASP A 30 11.50 -6.60 -9.56
C ASP A 30 11.11 -6.47 -11.04
N GLN A 31 9.92 -5.94 -11.36
CA GLN A 31 9.51 -5.65 -12.74
C GLN A 31 10.04 -4.32 -13.26
N LEU A 32 10.62 -3.47 -12.41
CA LEU A 32 11.16 -2.17 -12.78
C LEU A 32 12.66 -2.26 -13.05
N GLU A 33 13.14 -1.42 -13.95
CA GLU A 33 14.57 -1.24 -14.21
C GLU A 33 15.07 0.07 -13.56
N PRO A 34 16.36 0.16 -13.19
CA PRO A 34 16.94 1.43 -12.78
C PRO A 34 16.83 2.47 -13.92
N PRO A 35 16.55 3.76 -13.61
CA PRO A 35 16.48 4.33 -12.26
C PRO A 35 15.11 4.22 -11.56
N MET A 36 14.04 3.74 -12.23
CA MET A 36 12.70 3.72 -11.63
C MET A 36 12.60 2.77 -10.43
N SER A 37 13.21 1.59 -10.52
CA SER A 37 13.21 0.62 -9.42
C SER A 37 13.78 1.22 -8.12
N ASP A 38 14.89 1.95 -8.20
CA ASP A 38 15.49 2.66 -7.07
C ASP A 38 14.55 3.72 -6.48
N ARG A 39 13.90 4.52 -7.36
CA ARG A 39 13.00 5.60 -6.93
C ARG A 39 11.76 5.05 -6.22
N ILE A 40 11.14 4.02 -6.78
CA ILE A 40 9.95 3.37 -6.21
C ILE A 40 10.28 2.62 -4.92
N CYS A 41 11.40 1.89 -4.89
CA CYS A 41 11.88 1.20 -3.69
C CYS A 41 12.07 2.17 -2.51
N VAL A 42 12.79 3.28 -2.72
CA VAL A 42 13.02 4.27 -1.67
C VAL A 42 11.72 4.98 -1.26
N GLY A 43 10.89 5.37 -2.22
CA GLY A 43 9.59 6.00 -1.93
C GLY A 43 8.70 5.09 -1.08
N TYR A 44 8.64 3.80 -1.41
CA TYR A 44 7.89 2.81 -0.63
C TYR A 44 8.40 2.67 0.80
N LEU A 45 9.72 2.61 1.02
CA LEU A 45 10.26 2.49 2.38
C LEU A 45 10.02 3.74 3.22
N LEU A 46 9.98 4.93 2.61
CA LEU A 46 9.59 6.16 3.33
C LEU A 46 8.13 6.09 3.80
N CYS A 47 7.21 5.61 2.96
CA CYS A 47 5.82 5.37 3.38
C CYS A 47 5.72 4.26 4.44
N ARG A 48 6.45 3.15 4.26
CA ARG A 48 6.44 2.00 5.19
C ARG A 48 6.88 2.36 6.61
N ILE A 49 7.78 3.34 6.77
CA ILE A 49 8.16 3.84 8.10
C ILE A 49 6.95 4.43 8.82
N ALA A 50 6.09 5.17 8.12
CA ALA A 50 4.89 5.74 8.68
C ALA A 50 3.85 4.67 9.03
N ASP A 51 3.54 3.75 8.10
CA ASP A 51 2.67 2.58 8.34
C ASP A 51 3.11 1.84 9.61
N THR A 52 4.41 1.54 9.73
CA THR A 52 4.94 0.77 10.87
C THR A 52 4.69 1.46 12.22
N VAL A 53 4.67 2.81 12.24
CA VAL A 53 4.39 3.59 13.45
C VAL A 53 2.88 3.72 13.70
N GLU A 54 2.07 3.88 12.64
CA GLU A 54 0.60 3.88 12.72
C GLU A 54 0.05 2.56 13.28
N ASP A 55 0.56 1.43 12.79
CA ASP A 55 0.08 0.08 13.11
C ASP A 55 0.65 -0.44 14.46
N ALA A 56 1.48 0.36 15.13
CA ALA A 56 2.19 -0.04 16.33
C ALA A 56 1.31 -0.08 17.59
N GLY A 57 0.53 -1.14 17.79
CA GLY A 57 -0.37 -1.29 18.94
C GLY A 57 0.28 -1.27 20.34
N HIS A 58 1.62 -1.34 20.44
CA HIS A 58 2.34 -1.19 21.71
C HIS A 58 2.71 0.27 22.05
N ILE A 59 2.54 1.20 21.12
CA ILE A 59 2.79 2.63 21.32
C ILE A 59 1.46 3.31 21.67
N PRO A 60 1.39 4.10 22.76
CA PRO A 60 0.20 4.89 23.06
C PRO A 60 -0.12 5.88 21.92
N SER A 61 -1.40 6.09 21.62
CA SER A 61 -1.85 6.93 20.50
C SER A 61 -1.28 8.35 20.52
N GLU A 62 -1.15 8.98 21.70
CA GLU A 62 -0.54 10.31 21.84
C GLU A 62 0.92 10.33 21.38
N GLU A 63 1.68 9.28 21.72
CA GLU A 63 3.08 9.12 21.32
C GLU A 63 3.21 8.76 19.83
N GLN A 64 2.27 7.98 19.28
CA GLN A 64 2.20 7.72 17.84
C GLN A 64 2.00 9.02 17.05
N VAL A 65 1.07 9.87 17.48
CA VAL A 65 0.83 11.20 16.87
C VAL A 65 2.10 12.05 16.92
N GLU A 66 2.76 12.14 18.08
CA GLU A 66 4.02 12.89 18.20
C GLU A 66 5.13 12.36 17.29
N LEU A 67 5.26 11.03 17.16
CA LEU A 67 6.25 10.40 16.28
C LEU A 67 5.94 10.64 14.80
N LEU A 68 4.67 10.50 14.39
CA LEU A 68 4.23 10.74 13.02
C LEU A 68 4.43 12.22 12.64
N ASP A 69 4.07 13.16 13.52
CA ASP A 69 4.31 14.58 13.28
C ASP A 69 5.81 14.90 13.20
N HIS A 70 6.64 14.30 14.05
CA HIS A 70 8.10 14.44 13.96
C HIS A 70 8.63 13.86 12.64
N TYR A 71 8.09 12.72 12.19
CA TYR A 71 8.47 12.10 10.92
C TYR A 71 8.08 12.98 9.73
N ARG A 72 6.87 13.55 9.73
CA ARG A 72 6.40 14.52 8.74
C ARG A 72 7.33 15.73 8.66
N GLU A 73 7.66 16.34 9.80
CA GLU A 73 8.62 17.46 9.88
C GLU A 73 10.03 17.07 9.40
N THR A 74 10.39 15.79 9.48
CA THR A 74 11.66 15.26 8.93
C THR A 74 11.61 15.14 7.41
N LEU A 75 10.49 14.65 6.85
CA LEU A 75 10.25 14.59 5.39
C LEU A 75 10.23 16.00 4.78
N ASP A 76 9.65 16.97 5.48
CA ASP A 76 9.58 18.38 5.08
C ASP A 76 10.94 19.10 5.20
N GLY A 77 11.95 18.46 5.83
CA GLY A 77 13.28 19.01 6.06
C GLY A 77 13.34 20.05 7.19
N GLU A 78 12.31 20.12 8.04
CA GLU A 78 12.25 20.98 9.22
C GLU A 78 13.00 20.37 10.41
N ARG A 79 13.11 19.04 10.45
CA ARG A 79 13.91 18.27 11.42
C ARG A 79 14.93 17.37 10.75
N SER A 80 15.92 16.94 11.54
CA SER A 80 16.93 15.98 11.07
C SER A 80 16.49 14.55 11.30
N VAL A 81 16.97 13.63 10.45
CA VAL A 81 16.68 12.20 10.56
C VAL A 81 17.19 11.62 11.88
N GLU A 82 18.31 12.13 12.41
CA GLU A 82 18.83 11.71 13.71
C GLU A 82 17.91 12.10 14.87
N SER A 83 17.22 13.23 14.76
CA SER A 83 16.22 13.66 15.74
C SER A 83 15.04 12.68 15.77
N PHE A 84 14.49 12.33 14.60
CA PHE A 84 13.43 11.33 14.50
C PHE A 84 13.91 9.96 14.98
N ARG A 85 15.10 9.52 14.55
CA ARG A 85 15.70 8.24 14.98
C ARG A 85 15.82 8.16 16.50
N THR A 86 16.18 9.26 17.15
CA THR A 86 16.28 9.34 18.62
C THR A 86 14.91 9.25 19.28
N ALA A 87 13.89 9.93 18.72
CA ALA A 87 12.53 9.91 19.25
C ALA A 87 11.92 8.49 19.19
N VAL A 88 12.09 7.80 18.05
CA VAL A 88 11.51 6.46 17.85
C VAL A 88 12.28 5.35 18.58
N ASP A 89 13.53 5.56 18.99
CA ASP A 89 14.41 4.50 19.55
C ASP A 89 13.82 3.79 20.77
N THR A 90 13.10 4.52 21.62
CA THR A 90 12.47 3.97 22.83
C THR A 90 11.34 2.98 22.51
N TRP A 91 10.76 3.07 21.30
CA TRP A 91 9.60 2.30 20.87
C TRP A 91 9.96 1.12 19.97
N ILE A 92 11.20 1.08 19.48
CA ILE A 92 11.68 -0.01 18.62
C ILE A 92 11.77 -1.30 19.45
N PRO A 93 11.13 -2.40 19.01
CA PRO A 93 11.25 -3.69 19.68
C PRO A 93 12.69 -4.22 19.75
N ASP A 94 12.93 -5.10 20.72
CA ASP A 94 14.21 -5.80 20.88
C ASP A 94 14.59 -6.55 19.59
N GLU A 95 15.88 -6.57 19.24
CA GLU A 95 16.41 -7.16 18.00
C GLU A 95 15.99 -8.64 17.81
N GLN A 96 15.76 -9.39 18.90
CA GLN A 96 15.35 -10.80 18.82
C GLN A 96 13.87 -11.00 18.46
N THR A 97 13.03 -9.98 18.66
CA THR A 97 11.58 -10.04 18.45
C THR A 97 11.09 -9.04 17.40
N ARG A 98 12.00 -8.24 16.84
CA ARG A 98 11.71 -7.20 15.87
C ARG A 98 11.27 -7.80 14.53
N SER A 99 10.22 -7.23 13.94
CA SER A 99 9.80 -7.56 12.56
C SER A 99 10.70 -6.85 11.54
N ALA A 100 10.61 -7.28 10.28
CA ALA A 100 11.29 -6.61 9.18
C ALA A 100 10.84 -5.14 9.02
N ASP A 101 9.57 -4.82 9.30
CA ASP A 101 9.05 -3.44 9.26
C ASP A 101 9.77 -2.56 10.27
N TRP A 102 9.94 -3.05 11.49
CA TRP A 102 10.69 -2.35 12.53
C TRP A 102 12.20 -2.29 12.26
N ASP A 103 12.77 -3.22 11.48
CA ASP A 103 14.15 -3.09 10.99
C ASP A 103 14.29 -1.88 10.06
N VAL A 104 13.30 -1.61 9.20
CA VAL A 104 13.28 -0.40 8.35
C VAL A 104 13.26 0.86 9.20
N VAL A 105 12.42 0.91 10.24
CA VAL A 105 12.36 2.05 11.19
C VAL A 105 13.69 2.20 11.94
N ALA A 106 14.28 1.11 12.41
CA ALA A 106 15.55 1.12 13.11
C ALA A 106 16.73 1.59 12.24
N ASP A 107 16.66 1.34 10.94
CA ASP A 107 17.63 1.77 9.94
C ASP A 107 17.13 2.96 9.10
N VAL A 108 16.23 3.81 9.62
CA VAL A 108 15.69 4.98 8.90
C VAL A 108 16.75 5.89 8.27
N ASN A 109 17.92 6.03 8.92
CA ASN A 109 19.06 6.78 8.36
C ASN A 109 19.50 6.23 6.99
N ARG A 110 19.44 4.92 6.77
CA ARG A 110 19.80 4.28 5.51
C ARG A 110 18.81 4.60 4.40
N VAL A 111 17.51 4.61 4.73
CA VAL A 111 16.44 5.02 3.81
C VAL A 111 16.65 6.47 3.39
N PHE A 112 16.88 7.39 4.34
CA PHE A 112 17.14 8.79 4.02
C PHE A 112 18.46 9.01 3.27
N ASN A 113 19.52 8.28 3.62
CA ASN A 113 20.78 8.34 2.86
C ASN A 113 20.58 7.89 1.40
N ALA A 114 19.76 6.87 1.15
CA ALA A 114 19.40 6.44 -0.20
C ALA A 114 18.56 7.52 -0.92
N PHE A 115 17.55 8.06 -0.24
CA PHE A 115 16.70 9.16 -0.71
C PHE A 115 17.49 10.40 -1.13
N ASP A 116 18.45 10.82 -0.31
CA ASP A 116 19.31 11.97 -0.58
C ASP A 116 20.16 11.80 -1.84
N THR A 117 20.37 10.56 -2.28
CA THR A 117 21.12 10.27 -3.51
C THR A 117 20.27 10.34 -4.77
N LEU A 118 18.94 10.34 -4.65
CA LEU A 118 18.02 10.47 -5.78
C LEU A 118 18.09 11.87 -6.41
N PRO A 119 17.72 12.04 -7.69
CA PRO A 119 17.57 13.37 -8.28
C PRO A 119 16.59 14.24 -7.49
N LYS A 120 16.81 15.56 -7.48
CA LYS A 120 15.94 16.49 -6.73
C LYS A 120 14.49 16.47 -7.22
N SER A 121 14.25 16.22 -8.52
CA SER A 121 12.90 15.99 -9.05
C SER A 121 12.22 14.78 -8.41
N SER A 122 12.95 13.66 -8.27
CA SER A 122 12.44 12.46 -7.61
C SER A 122 12.23 12.67 -6.10
N GLN A 123 13.13 13.40 -5.43
CA GLN A 123 12.94 13.74 -4.02
C GLN A 123 11.66 14.54 -3.79
N GLN A 124 11.39 15.54 -4.63
CA GLN A 124 10.15 16.33 -4.56
C GLN A 124 8.91 15.50 -4.86
N ALA A 125 8.96 14.66 -5.90
CA ALA A 125 7.88 13.76 -6.28
C ALA A 125 7.48 12.78 -5.16
N ILE A 126 8.42 12.46 -4.26
CA ILE A 126 8.24 11.52 -3.15
C ILE A 126 7.89 12.21 -1.84
N ALA A 127 8.65 13.23 -1.42
CA ALA A 127 8.54 13.80 -0.08
C ALA A 127 7.20 14.49 0.17
N GLU A 128 6.66 15.22 -0.81
CA GLU A 128 5.40 15.96 -0.63
C GLU A 128 4.21 15.00 -0.43
N PRO A 129 3.97 13.99 -1.29
CA PRO A 129 2.89 13.03 -1.01
C PRO A 129 3.15 12.16 0.23
N ALA A 130 4.40 11.79 0.52
CA ALA A 130 4.73 11.06 1.74
C ALA A 130 4.43 11.88 3.00
N SER A 131 4.70 13.19 2.98
CA SER A 131 4.36 14.10 4.07
C SER A 131 2.84 14.20 4.26
N GLU A 132 2.06 14.27 3.17
CA GLU A 132 0.60 14.25 3.22
C GLU A 132 0.05 12.93 3.78
N LEU A 133 0.61 11.78 3.36
CA LEU A 133 0.27 10.47 3.91
C LEU A 133 0.45 10.45 5.44
N VAL A 134 1.61 10.89 5.93
CA VAL A 134 1.92 10.92 7.37
C VAL A 134 0.98 11.87 8.11
N SER A 135 0.66 13.02 7.51
CA SER A 135 -0.31 13.95 8.09
C SER A 135 -1.70 13.33 8.24
N GLY A 136 -2.11 12.51 7.27
CA GLY A 136 -3.37 11.77 7.32
C GLY A 136 -3.38 10.72 8.43
N MET A 137 -2.32 9.89 8.49
CA MET A 137 -2.18 8.87 9.54
C MET A 137 -2.20 9.48 10.95
N SER A 138 -1.43 10.57 11.16
CA SER A 138 -1.43 11.32 12.42
C SER A 138 -2.84 11.80 12.80
N MET A 139 -3.59 12.35 11.83
CA MET A 139 -4.97 12.78 12.04
C MET A 139 -5.91 11.63 12.42
N PHE A 140 -5.79 10.46 11.78
CA PHE A 140 -6.64 9.31 12.05
C PHE A 140 -6.33 8.65 13.39
N VAL A 141 -5.05 8.54 13.75
CA VAL A 141 -4.62 8.06 15.07
C VAL A 141 -5.13 8.99 16.17
N ASP A 142 -4.99 10.32 16.02
CA ASP A 142 -5.50 11.29 17.00
C ASP A 142 -7.03 11.19 17.16
N ARG A 143 -7.74 11.09 16.03
CA ARG A 143 -9.22 10.94 15.98
C ARG A 143 -9.72 9.72 16.75
N TYR A 144 -8.94 8.65 16.80
CA TYR A 144 -9.28 7.37 17.44
C TYR A 144 -8.39 7.02 18.63
N SER A 145 -7.76 8.04 19.23
CA SER A 145 -6.82 7.86 20.33
C SER A 145 -7.40 7.11 21.54
N ASP A 146 -8.69 7.29 21.82
CA ASP A 146 -9.42 6.65 22.94
C ASP A 146 -9.80 5.17 22.69
N THR A 147 -9.77 4.68 21.46
CA THR A 147 -10.18 3.31 21.11
C THR A 147 -9.00 2.35 20.96
N GLY A 148 -7.78 2.87 20.87
CA GLY A 148 -6.54 2.09 20.71
C GLY A 148 -6.42 1.41 19.35
N GLY A 149 -7.07 1.97 18.33
CA GLY A 149 -7.13 1.47 16.96
C GLY A 149 -8.25 2.16 16.19
N LEU A 150 -8.14 2.20 14.85
CA LEU A 150 -9.04 2.94 13.98
C LEU A 150 -10.48 2.40 14.02
N ARG A 151 -11.47 3.29 14.01
CA ARG A 151 -12.91 2.94 14.05
C ARG A 151 -13.70 3.75 13.02
N ILE A 152 -13.47 3.45 11.74
CA ILE A 152 -14.08 4.16 10.62
C ILE A 152 -15.62 4.14 10.72
N LYS A 153 -16.25 5.31 10.65
CA LYS A 153 -17.69 5.46 10.92
C LYS A 153 -18.54 5.45 9.65
N THR A 154 -18.13 6.21 8.65
CA THR A 154 -18.91 6.40 7.41
C THR A 154 -18.11 6.01 6.18
N VAL A 155 -18.79 5.86 5.06
CA VAL A 155 -18.13 5.60 3.76
C VAL A 155 -17.23 6.77 3.37
N GLU A 156 -17.63 8.01 3.62
CA GLU A 156 -16.81 9.18 3.31
C GLU A 156 -15.50 9.18 4.12
N GLU A 157 -15.55 8.74 5.37
CA GLU A 157 -14.35 8.58 6.20
C GLU A 157 -13.46 7.43 5.72
N LEU A 158 -14.04 6.32 5.26
CA LEU A 158 -13.28 5.25 4.62
C LEU A 158 -12.53 5.78 3.38
N GLU A 159 -13.18 6.59 2.56
CA GLU A 159 -12.55 7.18 1.38
C GLU A 159 -11.48 8.21 1.74
N GLU A 160 -11.72 9.03 2.77
CA GLU A 160 -10.73 9.94 3.33
C GLU A 160 -9.47 9.17 3.80
N TYR A 161 -9.67 8.07 4.52
CA TYR A 161 -8.54 7.22 4.93
C TYR A 161 -7.82 6.61 3.71
N CYS A 162 -8.56 6.08 2.74
CA CYS A 162 -7.97 5.51 1.52
C CYS A 162 -7.21 6.56 0.69
N TRP A 163 -7.65 7.82 0.70
CA TRP A 163 -6.90 8.92 0.08
C TRP A 163 -5.53 9.07 0.74
N TYR A 164 -5.46 9.19 2.06
CA TYR A 164 -4.19 9.39 2.75
C TYR A 164 -3.28 8.16 2.66
N ALA A 165 -3.81 6.97 2.90
CA ALA A 165 -3.02 5.73 2.94
C ALA A 165 -2.58 5.24 1.55
N ALA A 166 -3.35 5.53 0.49
CA ALA A 166 -3.06 5.01 -0.85
C ALA A 166 -3.12 6.08 -1.96
N GLY A 167 -4.08 7.00 -1.93
CA GLY A 167 -4.22 8.07 -2.94
C GLY A 167 -2.95 8.91 -3.08
N THR A 168 -2.36 9.32 -1.96
CA THR A 168 -1.07 10.04 -1.88
C THR A 168 0.08 9.20 -2.48
N VAL A 169 0.11 7.89 -2.24
CA VAL A 169 1.08 6.97 -2.86
C VAL A 169 0.87 6.88 -4.37
N GLY A 170 -0.39 6.86 -4.82
CA GLY A 170 -0.74 6.97 -6.24
C GLY A 170 -0.24 8.26 -6.87
N GLN A 171 -0.30 9.38 -6.14
CA GLN A 171 0.25 10.67 -6.57
C GLN A 171 1.78 10.66 -6.63
N LEU A 172 2.45 10.09 -5.61
CA LEU A 172 3.90 9.87 -5.60
C LEU A 172 4.36 9.11 -6.83
N ILE A 173 3.73 7.97 -7.11
CA ILE A 173 4.05 7.12 -8.26
C ILE A 173 3.81 7.93 -9.54
N THR A 174 2.65 8.56 -9.67
CA THR A 174 2.29 9.36 -10.85
C THR A 174 3.27 10.48 -11.11
N ASN A 175 3.74 11.17 -10.07
CA ASN A 175 4.76 12.22 -10.18
C ASN A 175 6.08 11.68 -10.74
N LEU A 176 6.50 10.49 -10.29
CA LEU A 176 7.72 9.83 -10.80
C LEU A 176 7.56 9.35 -12.24
N LEU A 177 6.41 8.78 -12.60
CA LEU A 177 6.15 8.26 -13.96
C LEU A 177 5.95 9.39 -14.99
N SER A 178 5.55 10.58 -14.55
CA SER A 178 5.16 11.69 -15.42
C SER A 178 6.32 12.54 -15.96
N GLU A 179 7.57 12.24 -15.57
CA GLU A 179 8.76 13.06 -15.92
C GLU A 179 8.91 13.26 -17.44
N ASP A 180 8.71 12.20 -18.22
CA ASP A 180 8.82 12.21 -19.69
C ASP A 180 7.47 12.03 -20.41
N ALA A 181 6.35 11.99 -19.69
CA ALA A 181 5.03 11.78 -20.27
C ALA A 181 4.58 12.97 -21.13
N SER A 182 3.79 12.71 -22.17
CA SER A 182 3.07 13.76 -22.90
C SER A 182 2.01 14.41 -22.01
N GLU A 183 1.52 15.59 -22.42
CA GLU A 183 0.47 16.29 -21.66
C GLU A 183 -0.82 15.47 -21.53
N GLN A 184 -1.17 14.73 -22.59
CA GLN A 184 -2.35 13.88 -22.56
C GLN A 184 -2.16 12.67 -21.65
N GLU A 185 -0.97 12.04 -21.64
CA GLU A 185 -0.65 10.93 -20.72
C GLU A 185 -0.67 11.41 -19.27
N ARG A 186 -0.02 12.54 -18.96
CA ARG A 186 -0.07 13.15 -17.61
C ARG A 186 -1.48 13.41 -17.14
N LYS A 187 -2.31 14.04 -17.98
CA LYS A 187 -3.70 14.32 -17.65
C LYS A 187 -4.50 13.05 -17.42
N THR A 188 -4.28 12.02 -18.24
CA THR A 188 -4.99 10.74 -18.11
C THR A 188 -4.56 10.02 -16.84
N MET A 189 -3.25 9.96 -16.54
CA MET A 189 -2.77 9.39 -15.28
C MET A 189 -3.31 10.17 -14.07
N ALA A 190 -3.21 11.50 -14.05
CA ALA A 190 -3.67 12.32 -12.93
C ALA A 190 -5.16 12.14 -12.63
N ASN A 191 -6.00 12.03 -13.67
CA ASN A 191 -7.44 11.81 -13.51
C ASN A 191 -7.80 10.42 -12.96
N ASN A 192 -6.91 9.43 -13.06
CA ASN A 192 -7.18 8.03 -12.73
C ASN A 192 -6.27 7.49 -11.61
N ALA A 193 -5.31 8.27 -11.13
CA ALA A 193 -4.33 7.85 -10.12
C ALA A 193 -5.01 7.49 -8.79
N GLU A 194 -5.96 8.31 -8.37
CA GLU A 194 -6.77 8.07 -7.18
C GLU A 194 -7.55 6.76 -7.31
N SER A 195 -8.31 6.57 -8.40
CA SER A 195 -9.06 5.33 -8.63
C SER A 195 -8.16 4.09 -8.63
N PHE A 196 -6.96 4.16 -9.21
CA PHE A 196 -5.99 3.06 -9.18
C PHE A 196 -5.56 2.73 -7.75
N ALA A 197 -5.25 3.73 -6.94
CA ALA A 197 -4.85 3.55 -5.56
C ALA A 197 -5.99 3.02 -4.68
N LEU A 198 -7.19 3.60 -4.79
CA LEU A 198 -8.39 3.19 -4.06
C LEU A 198 -8.78 1.75 -4.39
N LEU A 199 -8.66 1.33 -5.65
CA LEU A 199 -8.87 -0.07 -6.05
C LEU A 199 -8.01 -1.01 -5.20
N LEU A 200 -6.70 -0.74 -5.10
CA LEU A 200 -5.79 -1.63 -4.37
C LEU A 200 -6.08 -1.58 -2.86
N GLN A 201 -6.31 -0.39 -2.32
CA GLN A 201 -6.53 -0.22 -0.88
C GLN A 201 -7.85 -0.84 -0.40
N LEU A 202 -8.94 -0.61 -1.13
CA LEU A 202 -10.24 -1.20 -0.77
C LEU A 202 -10.23 -2.71 -0.87
N VAL A 203 -9.47 -3.30 -1.81
CA VAL A 203 -9.31 -4.75 -1.89
C VAL A 203 -8.51 -5.30 -0.71
N ASN A 204 -7.51 -4.58 -0.21
CA ASN A 204 -6.80 -4.97 1.00
C ASN A 204 -7.71 -4.88 2.24
N ILE A 205 -8.39 -3.73 2.43
CA ILE A 205 -9.37 -3.54 3.51
C ILE A 205 -10.44 -4.63 3.49
N ALA A 206 -10.93 -5.01 2.30
CA ALA A 206 -11.94 -6.05 2.16
C ALA A 206 -11.43 -7.45 2.54
N LYS A 207 -10.14 -7.76 2.29
CA LYS A 207 -9.59 -9.12 2.49
C LYS A 207 -8.99 -9.34 3.88
N ASP A 208 -8.51 -8.27 4.51
CA ASP A 208 -7.71 -8.34 5.75
C ASP A 208 -8.52 -8.03 7.03
N VAL A 209 -9.85 -7.83 6.94
CA VAL A 209 -10.75 -7.48 8.06
C VAL A 209 -10.44 -8.18 9.39
N GLY A 210 -10.26 -9.50 9.37
CA GLY A 210 -9.98 -10.25 10.58
C GLY A 210 -8.55 -10.06 11.11
N ASP A 211 -7.57 -9.94 10.21
CA ASP A 211 -6.17 -9.74 10.55
C ASP A 211 -5.96 -8.32 11.09
N ASP A 212 -6.50 -7.29 10.42
CA ASP A 212 -6.48 -5.88 10.85
C ASP A 212 -6.99 -5.71 12.29
N TYR A 213 -8.10 -6.38 12.63
CA TYR A 213 -8.65 -6.30 13.99
C TYR A 213 -7.78 -7.03 15.02
N ARG A 214 -7.21 -8.19 14.67
CA ARG A 214 -6.45 -9.01 15.63
C ARG A 214 -5.04 -8.47 15.88
N GLU A 215 -4.40 -7.98 14.84
CA GLU A 215 -2.99 -7.58 14.86
C GLU A 215 -2.84 -6.11 15.27
N GLU A 216 -3.73 -5.25 14.78
CA GLU A 216 -3.62 -3.79 14.92
C GLU A 216 -4.79 -3.17 15.69
N ASN A 217 -5.81 -3.97 16.04
CA ASN A 217 -7.06 -3.48 16.62
C ASN A 217 -7.74 -2.44 15.72
N ASN A 218 -7.57 -2.52 14.40
CA ASN A 218 -8.16 -1.61 13.42
C ASN A 218 -9.48 -2.16 12.86
N VAL A 219 -10.45 -1.28 12.60
CA VAL A 219 -11.69 -1.61 11.89
C VAL A 219 -11.95 -0.55 10.81
N TYR A 220 -11.65 -0.92 9.57
CA TYR A 220 -11.84 -0.07 8.40
C TYR A 220 -13.24 -0.15 7.81
N LEU A 221 -13.98 -1.24 8.06
CA LEU A 221 -15.37 -1.37 7.62
C LEU A 221 -16.21 -0.25 8.26
N PRO A 222 -16.97 0.55 7.46
CA PRO A 222 -17.77 1.64 8.01
C PRO A 222 -18.78 1.15 9.04
N ALA A 223 -18.79 1.77 10.22
CA ALA A 223 -19.74 1.47 11.29
C ALA A 223 -21.20 1.51 10.80
N GLU A 224 -21.56 2.47 9.95
CA GLU A 224 -22.92 2.57 9.40
C GLU A 224 -23.35 1.33 8.58
N TRP A 225 -22.41 0.66 7.91
CA TRP A 225 -22.70 -0.58 7.17
C TRP A 225 -22.75 -1.80 8.08
N LEU A 226 -21.98 -1.81 9.15
CA LEU A 226 -22.04 -2.86 10.18
C LEU A 226 -23.33 -2.75 10.99
N ASP A 227 -23.79 -1.54 11.31
CA ASP A 227 -25.06 -1.25 11.99
C ASP A 227 -26.26 -1.77 11.18
N ASP A 228 -26.24 -1.62 9.85
CA ASP A 228 -27.28 -2.14 8.94
C ASP A 228 -27.48 -3.67 9.08
N VAL A 229 -26.43 -4.39 9.45
CA VAL A 229 -26.43 -5.85 9.63
C VAL A 229 -26.39 -6.26 11.10
N GLY A 230 -26.46 -5.29 12.02
CA GLY A 230 -26.55 -5.50 13.46
C GLY A 230 -25.26 -6.00 14.12
N ILE A 231 -24.10 -5.65 13.56
CA ILE A 231 -22.78 -6.05 14.07
C ILE A 231 -22.07 -4.84 14.69
N ALA A 232 -21.56 -4.97 15.91
CA ALA A 232 -20.69 -3.96 16.48
C ALA A 232 -19.26 -4.07 15.90
N GLN A 233 -18.52 -2.97 15.84
CA GLN A 233 -17.15 -2.97 15.31
C GLN A 233 -16.21 -3.91 16.08
N GLU A 234 -16.45 -4.11 17.38
CA GLU A 234 -15.67 -5.02 18.24
C GLU A 234 -15.94 -6.50 17.96
N GLU A 235 -16.97 -6.82 17.18
CA GLU A 235 -17.45 -8.16 16.91
C GLU A 235 -17.15 -8.62 15.46
N VAL A 236 -16.44 -7.80 14.67
CA VAL A 236 -16.17 -8.07 13.23
C VAL A 236 -15.30 -9.30 13.00
N SER A 237 -14.46 -9.66 13.97
CA SER A 237 -13.60 -10.86 13.88
C SER A 237 -14.24 -12.11 14.50
N GLU A 238 -15.50 -12.05 14.93
CA GLU A 238 -16.17 -13.18 15.55
C GLU A 238 -16.76 -14.14 14.51
N THR A 239 -16.41 -15.42 14.60
CA THR A 239 -16.84 -16.44 13.62
C THR A 239 -18.36 -16.58 13.47
N GLN A 240 -19.14 -16.29 14.52
CA GLN A 240 -20.60 -16.29 14.43
C GLN A 240 -21.19 -15.17 13.55
N ASN A 241 -20.41 -14.12 13.30
CA ASN A 241 -20.82 -12.94 12.55
C ASN A 241 -20.32 -12.96 11.09
N ALA A 242 -19.62 -14.02 10.68
CA ALA A 242 -18.93 -14.11 9.39
C ALA A 242 -19.84 -13.83 8.18
N ASP A 243 -21.06 -14.38 8.17
CA ASP A 243 -22.02 -14.13 7.07
C ASP A 243 -22.45 -12.65 7.00
N ALA A 244 -22.69 -12.01 8.16
CA ALA A 244 -23.11 -10.62 8.25
C ALA A 244 -21.97 -9.68 7.84
N VAL A 245 -20.76 -9.89 8.36
CA VAL A 245 -19.55 -9.15 8.00
C VAL A 245 -19.24 -9.35 6.51
N GLY A 246 -19.37 -10.57 5.99
CA GLY A 246 -19.19 -10.87 4.57
C GLY A 246 -20.12 -10.05 3.67
N SER A 247 -21.35 -9.76 4.11
CA SER A 247 -22.26 -8.90 3.34
C SER A 247 -21.82 -7.43 3.29
N VAL A 248 -21.11 -6.94 4.32
CA VAL A 248 -20.50 -5.59 4.35
C VAL A 248 -19.24 -5.58 3.49
N VAL A 249 -18.43 -6.63 3.54
CA VAL A 249 -17.27 -6.81 2.66
C VAL A 249 -17.69 -6.79 1.19
N GLN A 250 -18.82 -7.41 0.83
CA GLN A 250 -19.33 -7.34 -0.53
C GLN A 250 -19.61 -5.91 -0.98
N ARG A 251 -20.09 -5.02 -0.08
CA ARG A 251 -20.28 -3.59 -0.40
C ARG A 251 -18.95 -2.88 -0.67
N VAL A 252 -17.90 -3.20 0.11
CA VAL A 252 -16.53 -2.68 -0.12
C VAL A 252 -16.00 -3.18 -1.47
N VAL A 253 -16.18 -4.46 -1.78
CA VAL A 253 -15.78 -5.07 -3.06
C VAL A 253 -16.51 -4.45 -4.24
N ASP A 254 -17.81 -4.17 -4.10
CA ASP A 254 -18.60 -3.50 -5.14
C ASP A 254 -18.10 -2.07 -5.38
N ARG A 255 -17.67 -1.36 -4.32
CA ARG A 255 -17.02 -0.05 -4.46
C ARG A 255 -15.66 -0.17 -5.16
N ALA A 256 -14.82 -1.13 -4.77
CA ALA A 256 -13.53 -1.39 -5.41
C ALA A 256 -13.69 -1.71 -6.92
N ASN A 257 -14.68 -2.52 -7.28
CA ASN A 257 -15.00 -2.84 -8.67
C ASN A 257 -15.30 -1.59 -9.52
N GLY A 258 -15.88 -0.55 -8.92
CA GLY A 258 -16.17 0.72 -9.58
C GLY A 258 -14.93 1.43 -10.13
N TYR A 259 -13.73 1.16 -9.59
CA TYR A 259 -12.48 1.79 -10.00
C TYR A 259 -11.68 1.00 -11.04
N LEU A 260 -12.12 -0.21 -11.42
CA LEU A 260 -11.33 -1.10 -12.29
C LEU A 260 -11.10 -0.53 -13.70
N ASP A 261 -12.06 0.24 -14.22
CA ASP A 261 -11.99 0.85 -15.55
C ASP A 261 -11.07 2.07 -15.55
N ASP A 262 -11.19 2.94 -14.55
CA ASP A 262 -10.27 4.07 -14.36
C ASP A 262 -8.83 3.59 -14.15
N ALA A 263 -8.64 2.55 -13.32
CA ALA A 263 -7.35 1.91 -13.14
C ALA A 263 -6.80 1.31 -14.45
N GLN A 264 -7.67 0.84 -15.35
CA GLN A 264 -7.26 0.40 -16.69
C GLN A 264 -6.77 1.57 -17.54
N GLU A 265 -7.50 2.70 -17.54
CA GLU A 265 -7.10 3.91 -18.26
C GLU A 265 -5.76 4.47 -17.76
N TYR A 266 -5.53 4.43 -16.45
CA TYR A 266 -4.22 4.76 -15.86
C TYR A 266 -3.09 3.90 -16.46
N LEU A 267 -3.26 2.57 -16.45
CA LEU A 267 -2.27 1.65 -17.01
C LEU A 267 -2.00 1.91 -18.48
N MET A 268 -3.02 2.28 -19.26
CA MET A 268 -2.83 2.53 -20.69
C MET A 268 -2.09 3.83 -20.96
N ALA A 269 -2.14 4.80 -20.04
CA ALA A 269 -1.50 6.10 -20.18
C ALA A 269 -0.05 6.16 -19.64
N MET A 270 0.33 5.28 -18.72
CA MET A 270 1.68 5.31 -18.12
C MET A 270 2.78 4.99 -19.15
N PRO A 271 3.88 5.78 -19.20
CA PRO A 271 4.95 5.57 -20.17
C PRO A 271 5.87 4.42 -19.75
N ASP A 272 6.32 3.59 -20.70
CA ASP A 272 7.35 2.55 -20.48
C ASP A 272 8.78 3.13 -20.62
N THR A 273 9.05 4.25 -19.95
CA THR A 273 10.34 4.98 -20.02
C THR A 273 11.01 5.09 -18.65
N GLN A 274 12.29 5.45 -18.63
CA GLN A 274 13.09 5.63 -17.40
C GLN A 274 13.15 4.38 -16.49
N GLY A 275 13.01 3.19 -17.09
CA GLY A 275 12.98 1.92 -16.37
C GLY A 275 11.61 1.54 -15.80
N ASN A 276 10.56 2.31 -16.10
CA ASN A 276 9.19 1.92 -15.84
C ASN A 276 8.73 0.82 -16.82
N THR A 277 7.92 -0.11 -16.34
CA THR A 277 7.33 -1.18 -17.15
C THR A 277 5.84 -1.34 -16.86
N LEU A 278 5.06 -1.71 -17.88
CA LEU A 278 3.64 -2.08 -17.70
C LEU A 278 3.45 -3.16 -16.63
N ALA A 279 4.34 -4.17 -16.58
CA ALA A 279 4.22 -5.32 -15.70
C ALA A 279 4.20 -4.92 -14.22
N ALA A 280 5.00 -3.93 -13.83
CA ALA A 280 5.09 -3.43 -12.46
C ALA A 280 3.72 -3.01 -11.89
N TRP A 281 2.81 -2.51 -12.73
CA TRP A 281 1.52 -1.99 -12.28
C TRP A 281 0.35 -2.85 -12.72
N ALA A 282 0.47 -3.54 -13.85
CA ALA A 282 -0.57 -4.45 -14.32
C ALA A 282 -0.67 -5.71 -13.43
N ILE A 283 0.43 -6.23 -12.91
CA ILE A 283 0.43 -7.39 -11.99
C ILE A 283 -0.37 -7.09 -10.72
N PRO A 284 -0.07 -6.05 -9.91
CA PRO A 284 -0.84 -5.78 -8.69
C PRO A 284 -2.31 -5.48 -8.99
N LYS A 285 -2.64 -4.75 -10.07
CA LYS A 285 -4.04 -4.56 -10.50
C LYS A 285 -4.74 -5.88 -10.78
N LEU A 286 -4.11 -6.79 -11.53
CA LEU A 286 -4.70 -8.07 -11.89
C LEU A 286 -4.78 -9.02 -10.69
N LEU A 287 -3.85 -8.94 -9.74
CA LEU A 287 -3.98 -9.62 -8.46
C LEU A 287 -5.16 -9.09 -7.65
N ALA A 288 -5.42 -7.77 -7.66
CA ALA A 288 -6.61 -7.20 -7.03
C ALA A 288 -7.89 -7.76 -7.67
N VAL A 289 -7.95 -7.90 -9.00
CA VAL A 289 -9.05 -8.59 -9.71
C VAL A 289 -9.24 -10.03 -9.23
N GLY A 290 -8.14 -10.78 -9.11
CA GLY A 290 -8.18 -12.15 -8.58
C GLY A 290 -8.70 -12.20 -7.14
N THR A 291 -8.28 -11.25 -6.29
CA THR A 291 -8.75 -11.16 -4.91
C THR A 291 -10.23 -10.81 -4.83
N ILE A 292 -10.72 -9.86 -5.63
CA ILE A 292 -12.16 -9.53 -5.75
C ILE A 292 -12.96 -10.78 -6.08
N ARG A 293 -12.50 -11.60 -7.05
CA ARG A 293 -13.16 -12.86 -7.40
C ARG A 293 -13.23 -13.84 -6.21
N GLU A 294 -12.15 -13.97 -5.44
CA GLU A 294 -12.15 -14.85 -4.26
C GLU A 294 -13.05 -14.32 -3.14
N LEU A 295 -13.04 -12.99 -2.90
CA LEU A 295 -13.93 -12.34 -1.94
C LEU A 295 -15.40 -12.51 -2.31
N GLN A 296 -15.76 -12.43 -3.60
CA GLN A 296 -17.13 -12.67 -4.05
C GLN A 296 -17.58 -14.14 -3.88
N LYS A 297 -16.64 -15.08 -3.90
CA LYS A 297 -16.95 -16.51 -3.71
C LYS A 297 -17.09 -16.89 -2.23
N GLN A 298 -16.27 -16.28 -1.37
CA GLN A 298 -16.14 -16.66 0.04
C GLN A 298 -15.97 -15.41 0.93
N PRO A 299 -16.94 -14.48 0.93
CA PRO A 299 -16.80 -13.21 1.67
C PRO A 299 -16.79 -13.41 3.19
N ASP A 300 -17.32 -14.53 3.69
CA ASP A 300 -17.34 -14.91 5.11
C ASP A 300 -15.94 -15.26 5.65
N GLN A 301 -15.02 -15.71 4.79
CA GLN A 301 -13.70 -16.18 5.20
C GLN A 301 -12.73 -15.05 5.60
N VAL A 302 -13.09 -13.79 5.35
CA VAL A 302 -12.30 -12.60 5.73
C VAL A 302 -12.14 -12.46 7.24
N VAL A 303 -13.11 -12.96 8.01
CA VAL A 303 -13.05 -13.01 9.47
C VAL A 303 -11.85 -13.85 9.94
N ASN A 304 -11.42 -14.84 9.15
CA ASN A 304 -10.29 -15.72 9.47
C ASN A 304 -8.98 -15.31 8.77
N GLY A 305 -8.97 -14.29 7.90
CA GLY A 305 -7.77 -13.88 7.14
C GLY A 305 -7.41 -14.82 5.98
N ASP A 306 -8.37 -15.62 5.50
CA ASP A 306 -8.12 -16.75 4.59
C ASP A 306 -8.37 -16.47 3.10
N VAL A 307 -8.76 -15.24 2.72
CA VAL A 307 -9.08 -14.92 1.31
C VAL A 307 -7.86 -14.40 0.56
N LYS A 308 -7.22 -15.28 -0.24
CA LYS A 308 -5.97 -14.95 -0.96
C LYS A 308 -5.95 -15.57 -2.35
N VAL A 309 -5.38 -14.83 -3.32
CA VAL A 309 -5.03 -15.39 -4.63
C VAL A 309 -3.97 -16.47 -4.44
N SER A 310 -4.19 -17.65 -5.05
CA SER A 310 -3.29 -18.78 -4.88
C SER A 310 -1.88 -18.46 -5.43
N ARG A 311 -0.84 -19.04 -4.80
CA ARG A 311 0.54 -18.91 -5.30
C ARG A 311 0.68 -19.36 -6.75
N ALA A 312 -0.02 -20.42 -7.14
CA ALA A 312 0.00 -20.93 -8.52
C ALA A 312 -0.52 -19.89 -9.53
N GLU A 313 -1.56 -19.15 -9.16
CA GLU A 313 -2.09 -18.06 -9.99
C GLU A 313 -1.13 -16.87 -10.05
N VAL A 314 -0.52 -16.48 -8.93
CA VAL A 314 0.50 -15.42 -8.89
C VAL A 314 1.66 -15.78 -9.83
N TYR A 315 2.20 -17.01 -9.73
CA TYR A 315 3.28 -17.46 -10.61
C TYR A 315 2.88 -17.50 -12.08
N ALA A 316 1.67 -17.98 -12.40
CA ALA A 316 1.18 -17.99 -13.77
C ALA A 316 1.07 -16.57 -14.35
N LEU A 317 0.62 -15.61 -13.54
CA LEU A 317 0.54 -14.20 -13.94
C LEU A 317 1.92 -13.61 -14.22
N ILE A 318 2.89 -13.81 -13.32
CA ILE A 318 4.27 -13.34 -13.50
C ILE A 318 4.88 -13.94 -14.77
N GLN A 319 4.79 -15.26 -14.96
CA GLN A 319 5.29 -15.94 -16.16
C GLN A 319 4.64 -15.43 -17.45
N ARG A 320 3.36 -15.04 -17.37
CA ARG A 320 2.66 -14.45 -18.51
C ARG A 320 3.33 -13.13 -18.89
N PHE A 321 3.61 -12.24 -17.94
CA PHE A 321 4.31 -10.98 -18.20
C PHE A 321 5.77 -11.17 -18.65
N GLU A 322 6.49 -12.14 -18.10
CA GLU A 322 7.83 -12.52 -18.58
C GLU A 322 7.82 -12.97 -20.06
N SER A 323 6.69 -13.50 -20.53
CA SER A 323 6.49 -13.89 -21.93
C SER A 323 6.13 -12.71 -22.86
N GLY A 324 6.05 -11.48 -22.34
CA GLY A 324 5.81 -10.26 -23.12
C GLY A 324 4.34 -9.98 -23.43
N VAL A 325 3.49 -9.85 -22.41
CA VAL A 325 2.09 -9.42 -22.58
C VAL A 325 2.04 -7.98 -23.11
N PRO A 326 1.42 -7.75 -24.28
CA PRO A 326 1.26 -6.40 -24.80
C PRO A 326 0.07 -5.70 -24.14
N ARG A 327 0.09 -4.36 -24.12
CA ARG A 327 -0.91 -3.51 -23.44
C ARG A 327 -2.35 -3.83 -23.84
N GLU A 328 -2.58 -4.16 -25.12
CA GLU A 328 -3.91 -4.49 -25.65
C GLU A 328 -4.50 -5.80 -25.10
N GLN A 329 -3.70 -6.71 -24.51
CA GLN A 329 -4.18 -7.97 -23.94
C GLN A 329 -4.53 -7.88 -22.46
N ILE A 330 -4.27 -6.74 -21.80
CA ILE A 330 -4.59 -6.55 -20.38
C ILE A 330 -6.11 -6.69 -20.10
N PRO A 331 -7.03 -6.14 -20.92
CA PRO A 331 -8.46 -6.35 -20.71
C PRO A 331 -8.89 -7.83 -20.80
N ASP A 332 -8.29 -8.61 -21.70
CA ASP A 332 -8.59 -10.04 -21.85
C ASP A 332 -8.09 -10.85 -20.65
N LEU A 333 -6.89 -10.52 -20.14
CA LEU A 333 -6.36 -11.11 -18.91
C LEU A 333 -7.24 -10.79 -17.70
N ARG A 334 -7.68 -9.52 -17.57
CA ARG A 334 -8.64 -9.11 -16.55
C ARG A 334 -9.91 -9.95 -16.65
N SER A 335 -10.53 -10.03 -17.83
CA SER A 335 -11.78 -10.80 -18.02
C SER A 335 -11.61 -12.30 -17.73
N THR A 336 -10.42 -12.85 -17.96
CA THR A 336 -10.10 -14.23 -17.59
C THR A 336 -10.01 -14.37 -16.08
N MET A 337 -9.24 -13.52 -15.41
CA MET A 337 -9.06 -13.54 -13.96
C MET A 337 -10.32 -13.18 -13.18
N GLU A 338 -11.27 -12.43 -13.73
CA GLU A 338 -12.58 -12.21 -13.11
C GLU A 338 -13.40 -13.51 -13.05
N ARG A 339 -13.26 -14.39 -14.06
CA ARG A 339 -14.07 -15.61 -14.18
C ARG A 339 -13.48 -16.79 -13.43
N GLU A 340 -12.17 -17.00 -13.58
CA GLU A 340 -11.49 -18.18 -13.04
C GLU A 340 -10.00 -17.93 -12.74
N PRO A 341 -9.38 -18.74 -11.85
CA PRO A 341 -7.96 -18.65 -11.60
C PRO A 341 -7.12 -18.79 -12.88
N LEU A 342 -6.19 -17.85 -13.14
CA LEU A 342 -5.45 -17.79 -14.40
C LEU A 342 -4.73 -19.11 -14.76
N HIS A 343 -4.17 -19.80 -13.76
CA HIS A 343 -3.45 -21.06 -13.93
C HIS A 343 -4.35 -22.28 -14.25
N LEU A 344 -5.67 -22.11 -14.16
CA LEU A 344 -6.67 -23.12 -14.51
C LEU A 344 -7.37 -22.83 -15.84
N ALA A 345 -7.25 -21.60 -16.35
CA ALA A 345 -7.85 -21.21 -17.61
C ALA A 345 -7.23 -22.02 -18.76
N GLU A 346 -8.07 -22.64 -19.60
CA GLU A 346 -7.62 -23.28 -20.83
C GLU A 346 -7.20 -22.18 -21.84
N HIS A 347 -5.94 -22.22 -22.27
CA HIS A 347 -5.36 -21.26 -23.24
C HIS A 347 -5.44 -21.75 -24.69
#